data_AF-A0A1Y5K6U2-F1
#
_entry.id   AF-A0A1Y5K6U2-F1
#
_cell.length_a   1.000
_cell.length_b   1.000
_cell.length_c   1.000
_cell.angle_alpha   90.00
_cell.angle_beta   90.00
_cell.angle_gamma   90.00
#
_symmetry.space_group_name_H-M   'P 1'
#
loop_
_entity.id
_entity.type
_entity.pdbx_description
1 polymer ?
#
loop_
_entity_poly.entity_id
_entity_poly.type
_entity_poly.pdbx_seq_one_letter_code
_entity_poly.pdbx_strand_id
1 'polypeptide(L)'
;MAKGIAPDDQTKEMVKALLATGKAKNQVAKEAGLSWATVDKISKEDPDDLERLREHKRKEFVKKLWENIEDAIDLGHTMVIEAKANKREIPLSHISTYVGTLYDKQALMTGGKTADIGVQIVDDIK
;
A
#
# COMPACT_ATOMS: atom_id res chain seq x y z
N MET A 1 32.00 -18.70 -26.88
CA MET A 1 31.03 -18.43 -25.79
C MET A 1 31.28 -17.01 -25.31
N ALA A 2 30.43 -16.05 -25.70
CA ALA A 2 30.62 -14.65 -25.33
C ALA A 2 30.53 -14.51 -23.80
N LYS A 3 31.55 -13.89 -23.21
CA LYS A 3 31.71 -13.69 -21.77
C LYS A 3 30.61 -12.75 -21.31
N GLY A 4 29.57 -13.29 -20.65
CA GLY A 4 28.42 -12.50 -20.20
C GLY A 4 28.88 -11.39 -19.26
N ILE A 5 28.62 -10.14 -19.65
CA ILE A 5 28.89 -8.95 -18.85
C ILE A 5 27.99 -9.02 -17.61
N ALA A 6 28.57 -8.86 -16.42
CA ALA A 6 27.79 -8.77 -15.20
C ALA A 6 26.91 -7.49 -15.27
N PRO A 7 25.60 -7.58 -14.98
CA PRO A 7 24.73 -6.41 -14.99
C PRO A 7 25.25 -5.39 -13.95
N ASP A 8 25.24 -4.12 -14.34
CA ASP A 8 25.54 -3.03 -13.43
C ASP A 8 24.47 -2.93 -12.32
N ASP A 9 24.79 -2.18 -11.26
CA ASP A 9 23.88 -2.06 -10.12
C ASP A 9 22.57 -1.36 -10.52
N GLN A 10 22.59 -0.43 -11.49
CA GLN A 10 21.37 0.20 -12.00
C GLN A 10 20.41 -0.81 -12.64
N THR A 11 20.95 -1.75 -13.42
CA THR A 11 20.18 -2.81 -14.07
C THR A 11 19.62 -3.80 -13.05
N LYS A 12 20.41 -4.15 -12.01
CA LYS A 12 19.90 -4.98 -10.91
C LYS A 12 18.74 -4.30 -10.18
N GLU A 13 18.87 -3.00 -9.90
CA GLU A 13 17.82 -2.26 -9.23
C GLU A 13 16.56 -2.07 -10.08
N MET A 14 16.71 -1.88 -11.39
CA MET A 14 15.58 -1.87 -12.32
C MET A 14 14.84 -3.23 -12.31
N VAL A 15 15.58 -4.34 -12.32
CA VAL A 15 15.00 -5.69 -12.24
C VAL A 15 14.25 -5.90 -10.92
N LYS A 16 14.85 -5.53 -9.78
CA LYS A 16 14.19 -5.62 -8.46
C LYS A 16 12.92 -4.78 -8.41
N ALA A 17 12.95 -3.56 -8.94
CA ALA A 17 11.77 -2.68 -9.02
C ALA A 17 10.65 -3.28 -9.87
N LEU A 18 10.98 -3.80 -11.06
CA LEU A 18 9.98 -4.43 -11.94
C LEU A 18 9.36 -5.68 -11.31
N LEU A 19 10.16 -6.49 -10.60
CA LEU A 19 9.63 -7.64 -9.84
C LEU A 19 8.72 -7.18 -8.69
N ALA A 20 9.06 -6.11 -7.98
CA ALA A 20 8.24 -5.54 -6.90
C ALA A 20 6.88 -5.01 -7.39
N THR A 21 6.78 -4.58 -8.66
CA THR A 21 5.48 -4.22 -9.28
C THR A 21 4.59 -5.41 -9.61
N GLY A 22 5.02 -6.64 -9.33
CA GLY A 22 4.25 -7.87 -9.57
C GLY A 22 4.37 -8.43 -10.98
N LYS A 23 5.27 -7.90 -11.83
CA LYS A 23 5.50 -8.43 -13.17
C LYS A 23 6.15 -9.80 -13.11
N ALA A 24 5.74 -10.68 -14.04
CA ALA A 24 6.34 -12.01 -14.17
C ALA A 24 7.80 -11.92 -14.62
N LYS A 25 8.68 -12.80 -14.10
CA LYS A 25 10.11 -12.86 -14.42
C LYS A 25 10.43 -12.85 -15.92
N ASN A 26 9.59 -13.53 -16.72
CA ASN A 26 9.70 -13.56 -18.19
C ASN A 26 9.50 -12.18 -18.83
N GLN A 27 8.57 -11.39 -18.28
CA GLN A 27 8.30 -10.04 -18.75
C GLN A 27 9.42 -9.09 -18.33
N VAL A 28 9.89 -9.20 -17.08
CA VAL A 28 11.02 -8.42 -16.58
C VAL A 28 12.30 -8.69 -17.39
N ALA A 29 12.57 -9.94 -17.76
CA ALA A 29 13.72 -10.31 -18.60
C ALA A 29 13.67 -9.62 -19.97
N LYS A 30 12.49 -9.56 -20.61
CA LYS A 30 12.30 -8.85 -21.89
C LYS A 30 12.48 -7.35 -21.75
N GLU A 31 11.92 -6.75 -20.71
CA GLU A 31 11.99 -5.29 -20.48
C GLU A 31 13.40 -4.84 -20.08
N ALA A 32 14.12 -5.64 -19.29
CA ALA A 32 15.49 -5.34 -18.86
C ALA A 32 16.56 -5.75 -19.89
N GLY A 33 16.19 -6.41 -20.99
CA GLY A 33 17.14 -6.94 -21.97
C GLY A 33 18.07 -8.03 -21.40
N LEU A 34 17.62 -8.75 -20.36
CA LEU A 34 18.41 -9.75 -19.65
C LEU A 34 17.91 -11.17 -19.92
N SER A 35 18.78 -12.16 -19.70
CA SER A 35 18.34 -13.55 -19.69
C SER A 35 17.45 -13.82 -18.47
N TRP A 36 16.49 -14.73 -18.63
CA TRP A 36 15.63 -15.17 -17.52
C TRP A 36 16.45 -15.68 -16.33
N ALA A 37 17.53 -16.43 -16.58
CA ALA A 37 18.42 -16.95 -15.54
C ALA A 37 19.12 -15.84 -14.76
N THR A 38 19.46 -14.73 -15.41
CA THR A 38 20.04 -13.54 -14.76
C THR A 38 19.00 -12.88 -13.85
N VAL A 39 17.76 -12.72 -14.31
CA VAL A 39 16.66 -12.19 -13.50
C VAL A 39 16.33 -13.11 -12.32
N ASP A 40 16.33 -14.42 -12.53
CA ASP A 40 16.09 -15.41 -11.47
C ASP A 40 17.20 -15.37 -10.41
N LYS A 41 18.46 -15.22 -10.83
CA LYS A 41 19.60 -15.05 -9.92
C LYS A 41 19.47 -13.76 -9.09
N ILE A 42 19.20 -12.62 -9.73
CA ILE A 42 19.00 -11.33 -9.03
C ILE A 42 17.83 -11.42 -8.03
N SER A 43 16.76 -12.14 -8.39
CA SER A 43 15.61 -12.33 -7.48
C SER A 43 15.91 -13.15 -6.22
N LYS A 44 17.03 -13.89 -6.22
CA LYS A 44 17.47 -14.77 -5.13
C LYS A 44 18.74 -14.28 -4.45
N GLU A 45 19.26 -13.11 -4.84
CA GLU A 45 20.40 -12.51 -4.15
C GLU A 45 19.99 -12.13 -2.72
N ASP A 46 20.90 -12.36 -1.77
CA ASP A 46 20.69 -12.02 -0.37
C ASP A 46 20.42 -10.51 -0.24
N PRO A 47 19.58 -10.09 0.73
CA PRO A 47 19.24 -8.70 0.92
C PRO A 47 20.50 -7.87 1.20
N ASP A 48 20.84 -7.01 0.26
CA ASP A 48 21.93 -6.06 0.37
C ASP A 48 21.55 -4.90 1.32
N ASP A 49 22.52 -4.03 1.61
CA ASP A 49 22.30 -2.90 2.51
C ASP A 49 21.25 -1.91 1.97
N LEU A 50 21.05 -1.85 0.64
CA LEU A 50 20.01 -1.02 0.03
C LEU A 50 18.62 -1.62 0.26
N GLU A 51 18.48 -2.94 0.17
CA GLU A 51 17.22 -3.63 0.45
C GLU A 51 16.84 -3.49 1.92
N ARG A 52 17.81 -3.59 2.84
CA ARG A 52 17.60 -3.29 4.26
C ARG A 52 17.15 -1.84 4.49
N LEU A 53 17.76 -0.88 3.80
CA LEU A 53 17.33 0.53 3.86
C LEU A 53 15.91 0.73 3.32
N ARG A 54 15.50 0.00 2.27
CA ARG A 54 14.13 0.02 1.75
C ARG A 54 13.13 -0.54 2.76
N GLU A 55 13.43 -1.67 3.37
CA GLU A 55 12.59 -2.23 4.42
C GLU A 55 12.43 -1.25 5.59
N HIS A 56 13.53 -0.61 6.01
CA HIS A 56 13.50 0.40 7.05
C HIS A 56 12.63 1.60 6.66
N LYS A 57 12.83 2.15 5.46
CA LYS A 57 12.03 3.28 4.95
C LYS A 57 10.56 2.93 4.79
N ARG A 58 10.25 1.71 4.34
CA ARG A 58 8.89 1.20 4.26
C ARG A 58 8.25 1.14 5.64
N LYS A 59 8.95 0.61 6.65
CA LYS A 59 8.49 0.59 8.04
C LYS A 59 8.25 2.01 8.58
N GLU A 60 9.18 2.93 8.36
CA GLU A 60 9.01 4.35 8.74
C GLU A 60 7.78 4.98 8.06
N PHE A 61 7.59 4.71 6.77
CA PHE A 61 6.44 5.24 6.03
C PHE A 61 5.13 4.69 6.57
N VAL A 62 5.04 3.38 6.82
CA VAL A 62 3.87 2.74 7.43
C VAL A 62 3.60 3.35 8.82
N LYS A 63 4.64 3.57 9.63
CA LYS A 63 4.51 4.22 10.95
C LYS A 63 3.93 5.63 10.82
N LYS A 64 4.47 6.45 9.91
CA LYS A 64 3.95 7.82 9.68
C LYS A 64 2.53 7.84 9.15
N LEU A 65 2.17 6.91 8.27
CA LEU A 65 0.79 6.77 7.81
C LEU A 65 -0.14 6.44 8.97
N TRP A 66 0.30 5.57 9.88
CA TRP A 66 -0.45 5.22 11.07
C TRP A 66 -0.66 6.42 11.99
N GLU A 67 0.40 7.19 12.27
CA GLU A 67 0.33 8.42 13.08
C GLU A 67 -0.66 9.43 12.47
N ASN A 68 -0.57 9.69 11.16
CA ASN A 68 -1.50 10.59 10.47
C ASN A 68 -2.96 10.11 10.52
N ILE A 69 -3.16 8.79 10.50
CA ILE A 69 -4.49 8.19 10.62
C ILE A 69 -5.05 8.43 12.02
N GLU A 70 -4.24 8.24 13.06
CA GLU A 70 -4.64 8.51 14.45
C GLU A 70 -5.00 9.98 14.64
N ASP A 71 -4.17 10.91 14.14
CA ASP A 71 -4.44 12.35 14.18
C ASP A 71 -5.78 12.71 13.49
N ALA A 72 -6.04 12.11 12.32
CA ALA A 72 -7.30 12.31 11.60
C ALA A 72 -8.50 11.76 12.37
N ILE A 73 -8.33 10.64 13.07
CA ILE A 73 -9.37 10.07 13.94
C ILE A 73 -9.66 11.01 15.11
N ASP A 74 -8.63 11.50 15.80
CA ASP A 74 -8.78 12.40 16.93
C ASP A 74 -9.42 13.74 16.53
N LEU A 75 -9.04 14.27 15.37
CA LEU A 75 -9.69 15.45 14.80
C LEU A 75 -11.17 15.17 14.51
N GLY A 76 -11.50 14.06 13.87
CA GLY A 76 -12.88 13.66 13.61
C GLY A 76 -13.71 13.51 14.88
N HIS A 77 -13.13 12.92 15.93
CA HIS A 77 -13.77 12.83 17.25
C HIS A 77 -14.05 14.21 17.85
N THR A 78 -13.06 15.11 17.81
CA THR A 78 -13.19 16.49 18.28
C THR A 78 -14.30 17.23 17.54
N MET A 79 -14.34 17.10 16.21
CA MET A 79 -15.40 17.67 15.37
C MET A 79 -16.79 17.16 15.80
N VAL A 80 -16.94 15.86 16.04
CA VAL A 80 -18.22 15.29 16.51
C VAL A 80 -18.62 15.84 17.88
N ILE A 81 -17.67 16.03 18.81
CA ILE A 81 -17.93 16.65 20.12
C ILE A 81 -18.42 18.09 19.95
N GLU A 82 -17.74 18.89 19.13
CA GLU A 82 -18.12 20.27 18.84
C GLU A 82 -19.51 20.36 18.21
N ALA A 83 -19.83 19.43 17.29
CA ALA A 83 -21.15 19.38 16.67
C ALA A 83 -22.25 19.02 17.66
N LYS A 84 -22.02 18.06 18.55
CA LYS A 84 -22.95 17.74 19.65
C LYS A 84 -23.15 18.92 20.60
N ALA A 85 -22.16 19.78 20.74
CA ALA A 85 -22.24 21.02 21.52
C ALA A 85 -22.85 22.21 20.76
N ASN A 86 -23.39 22.00 19.55
CA ASN A 86 -23.89 23.05 18.64
C ASN A 86 -22.86 24.14 18.31
N LYS A 87 -21.56 23.84 18.41
CA LYS A 87 -20.47 24.77 18.07
C LYS A 87 -20.06 24.71 16.60
N ARG A 88 -20.47 23.64 15.91
CA ARG A 88 -20.11 23.35 14.53
C ARG A 88 -21.22 22.56 13.87
N GLU A 89 -21.54 22.87 12.63
CA GLU A 89 -22.42 22.02 11.81
C GLU A 89 -21.56 21.10 10.95
N ILE A 90 -21.89 19.81 10.92
CA ILE A 90 -21.16 18.80 10.16
C ILE A 90 -22.15 18.07 9.25
N PRO A 91 -21.89 17.99 7.94
CA PRO A 91 -22.71 17.20 7.03
C PRO A 91 -22.76 15.73 7.47
N LEU A 92 -23.95 15.13 7.42
CA LEU A 92 -24.16 13.71 7.75
C LEU A 92 -23.27 12.76 6.93
N SER A 93 -22.96 13.13 5.68
CA SER A 93 -22.06 12.38 4.80
C SER A 93 -20.66 12.21 5.42
N HIS A 94 -20.11 13.27 6.02
CA HIS A 94 -18.77 13.23 6.63
C HIS A 94 -18.76 12.36 7.90
N ILE A 95 -19.85 12.40 8.68
CA ILE A 95 -20.01 11.55 9.86
C ILE A 95 -20.12 10.07 9.43
N SER A 96 -20.86 9.77 8.37
CA SER A 96 -20.99 8.41 7.83
C SER A 96 -19.65 7.86 7.34
N THR A 97 -18.89 8.63 6.56
CA THR A 97 -17.54 8.24 6.10
C THR A 97 -16.59 8.00 7.28
N TYR A 98 -16.63 8.88 8.28
CA TYR A 98 -15.82 8.75 9.49
C TYR A 98 -16.14 7.44 10.24
N VAL A 99 -17.42 7.16 10.49
CA VAL A 99 -17.86 5.93 11.16
C VAL A 99 -17.49 4.68 10.35
N GLY A 100 -17.67 4.69 9.03
CA GLY A 100 -17.29 3.56 8.17
C GLY A 100 -15.79 3.28 8.21
N THR A 101 -14.97 4.34 8.21
CA THR A 101 -13.50 4.22 8.31
C THR A 101 -13.08 3.61 9.65
N LEU A 102 -13.73 3.99 10.76
CA LEU A 102 -13.45 3.42 12.08
C LEU A 102 -13.83 1.93 12.13
N TYR A 103 -14.98 1.57 11.59
CA TYR A 103 -15.45 0.19 11.55
C TYR A 103 -14.52 -0.71 10.73
N ASP A 104 -14.10 -0.25 9.55
CA ASP A 104 -13.17 -0.98 8.67
C ASP A 104 -11.82 -1.23 9.37
N LYS A 105 -11.28 -0.20 10.04
CA LYS A 105 -10.04 -0.33 10.84
C LYS A 105 -10.20 -1.31 11.99
N GLN A 106 -11.31 -1.27 12.72
CA GLN A 106 -11.59 -2.21 13.81
C GLN A 106 -11.63 -3.66 13.30
N ALA A 107 -12.27 -3.89 12.15
CA ALA A 107 -12.32 -5.20 11.51
C ALA A 107 -10.92 -5.70 11.12
N LEU A 108 -10.10 -4.84 10.50
CA LEU A 108 -8.71 -5.17 10.16
C LEU A 108 -7.86 -5.49 11.41
N MET A 109 -8.00 -4.70 12.49
CA MET A 109 -7.25 -4.91 13.74
C MET A 109 -7.66 -6.19 14.47
N THR A 110 -8.92 -6.63 14.34
CA THR A 110 -9.44 -7.87 14.96
C THR A 110 -9.23 -9.10 14.07
N GLY A 111 -8.57 -8.95 12.91
CA GLY A 111 -8.28 -10.04 11.99
C GLY A 111 -9.43 -10.42 11.05
N GLY A 112 -10.50 -9.61 11.01
CA GLY A 112 -11.57 -9.75 10.03
C GLY A 112 -11.09 -9.37 8.63
N LYS A 113 -11.31 -10.24 7.65
CA LYS A 113 -11.18 -9.86 6.23
C LYS A 113 -12.30 -8.88 5.92
N THR A 114 -11.97 -7.65 5.57
CA THR A 114 -12.97 -6.68 5.13
C THR A 114 -13.48 -7.14 3.76
N ALA A 115 -14.72 -7.60 3.72
CA ALA A 115 -15.35 -8.00 2.47
C ALA A 115 -15.67 -6.72 1.68
N ASP A 116 -15.21 -6.68 0.43
CA ASP A 116 -15.60 -5.65 -0.53
C ASP A 116 -17.10 -5.79 -0.82
N ILE A 117 -17.93 -5.10 -0.04
CA ILE A 117 -19.37 -5.01 -0.29
C ILE A 117 -19.56 -4.02 -1.43
N GLY A 118 -19.47 -4.52 -2.66
CA GLY A 118 -19.92 -3.83 -3.85
C GLY A 118 -21.38 -3.40 -3.64
N VAL A 119 -21.57 -2.11 -3.40
CA VAL A 119 -22.89 -1.51 -3.23
C VAL A 119 -23.63 -1.65 -4.56
N GLN A 120 -24.46 -2.70 -4.68
CA GLN A 120 -25.47 -2.74 -5.71
C GLN A 120 -26.59 -1.78 -5.28
N ILE A 121 -26.61 -0.60 -5.91
CA ILE A 121 -27.78 0.27 -5.84
C ILE A 121 -28.91 -0.52 -6.52
N VAL A 122 -29.85 -1.00 -5.72
CA VAL A 122 -31.08 -1.61 -6.23
C VAL A 122 -32.01 -0.44 -6.58
N ASP A 123 -32.09 -0.11 -7.87
CA ASP A 123 -33.07 0.84 -8.41
C ASP A 123 -34.46 0.19 -8.41
N ASP A 124 -35.09 0.09 -7.23
CA ASP A 124 -36.51 -0.21 -7.11
C ASP A 124 -37.28 1.09 -6.90
N ILE A 125 -37.52 1.81 -8.00
CA ILE A 125 -38.63 2.74 -8.13
C ILE A 125 -39.47 2.30 -9.34
N LYS A 126 -40.60 1.67 -9.06
CA LYS A 126 -41.77 1.61 -9.94
C LYS A 126 -43.01 2.00 -9.16
#